data_AF-A0A1I1D4C1-F1
#
_entry.id   AF-A0A1I1D4C1-F1
#
_cell.length_a   1.000
_cell.length_b   1.000
_cell.length_c   1.000
_cell.angle_alpha   90.00
_cell.angle_beta   90.00
_cell.angle_gamma   90.00
#
_symmetry.space_group_name_H-M   'P 1'
#
loop_
_entity.id
_entity.type
_entity.pdbx_description
1 polymer ?
#
loop_
_entity_poly.entity_id
_entity_poly.type
_entity_poly.pdbx_seq_one_letter_code
_entity_poly.pdbx_strand_id
1 'polypeptide(L)'
;MLGVASLALGGIVLVLFAAWIVGRLRGRLAGSADRRESYERHREAQGREPPVDLGDVERVAVEEFTEHHSGERQAVAKVEGFVVFVEDLPRDLEVGDVIEIEILSFNRGHTSATARYRGRA
;
A
#
# COMPACT_ATOMS: atom_id res chain seq x y z
N MET A 1 40.51 -52.18 18.44
CA MET A 1 40.23 -50.77 18.85
C MET A 1 39.80 -49.88 17.69
N LEU A 2 40.35 -50.04 16.48
CA LEU A 2 40.00 -49.18 15.31
C LEU A 2 38.53 -49.33 14.84
N GLY A 3 37.98 -50.55 14.79
CA GLY A 3 36.60 -50.76 14.28
C GLY A 3 35.49 -50.14 15.14
N VAL A 4 35.68 -50.08 16.46
CA VAL A 4 34.71 -49.45 17.38
C VAL A 4 34.75 -47.93 17.24
N ALA A 5 35.95 -47.36 17.07
CA ALA A 5 36.12 -45.93 16.81
C ALA A 5 35.51 -45.52 15.46
N SER A 6 35.65 -46.34 14.41
CA SER A 6 35.04 -46.10 13.09
C SER A 6 33.50 -46.14 13.14
N LEU A 7 32.92 -47.08 13.90
CA LEU A 7 31.46 -47.16 14.08
C LEU A 7 30.91 -45.95 14.86
N ALA A 8 31.62 -45.51 15.91
CA ALA A 8 31.25 -44.33 16.68
C ALA A 8 31.30 -43.06 15.81
N LEU A 9 32.35 -42.90 14.98
CA LEU A 9 32.49 -41.77 14.07
C LEU A 9 31.38 -41.76 13.00
N GLY A 10 31.08 -42.93 12.42
CA GLY A 10 30.00 -43.07 11.44
C GLY A 10 28.62 -42.72 12.01
N GLY A 11 28.35 -43.12 13.27
CA GLY A 11 27.13 -42.75 13.97
C GLY A 11 26.99 -41.25 14.18
N ILE A 12 28.07 -40.57 14.60
CA ILE A 12 28.07 -39.12 14.79
C ILE A 12 27.82 -38.39 13.46
N VAL A 13 28.49 -38.81 12.38
CA VAL A 13 28.29 -38.21 11.05
C VAL A 13 26.85 -38.40 10.58
N LEU A 14 26.25 -39.57 10.79
CA LEU A 14 24.86 -39.83 10.43
C LEU A 14 23.89 -38.93 11.18
N VAL A 15 24.09 -38.75 12.49
CA VAL A 15 23.25 -37.89 13.32
C VAL A 15 23.37 -36.42 12.88
N LEU A 16 24.58 -35.95 12.62
CA LEU A 16 24.80 -34.59 12.12
C LEU A 16 24.18 -34.37 10.74
N PHE A 17 24.28 -35.37 9.86
CA PHE A 17 23.68 -35.31 8.53
C PHE A 17 22.15 -35.31 8.59
N ALA A 18 21.56 -36.16 9.44
CA ALA A 18 20.11 -36.17 9.67
C ALA A 18 19.63 -34.85 10.26
N ALA A 19 20.33 -34.31 11.27
CA ALA A 19 20.02 -33.01 11.86
C ALA A 19 20.10 -31.87 10.82
N TRP A 20 21.11 -31.91 9.94
CA TRP A 20 21.27 -30.94 8.86
C TRP A 20 20.10 -31.00 7.85
N ILE A 21 19.69 -32.19 7.43
CA ILE A 21 18.54 -32.37 6.54
C ILE A 21 17.26 -31.83 7.18
N VAL A 22 17.00 -32.18 8.44
CA VAL A 22 15.81 -31.72 9.18
C VAL A 22 15.81 -30.20 9.31
N GLY A 23 16.95 -29.59 9.63
CA GLY A 23 17.11 -28.13 9.67
C GLY A 23 16.84 -27.47 8.32
N ARG A 24 17.34 -28.06 7.22
CA ARG A 24 17.14 -27.57 5.86
C ARG A 24 15.66 -27.58 5.45
N LEU A 25 14.93 -28.65 5.79
CA LEU A 25 13.52 -28.80 5.46
C LEU A 25 12.63 -27.84 6.27
N ARG A 26 12.92 -27.66 7.56
CA ARG A 26 12.19 -26.68 8.40
C ARG A 26 12.37 -25.25 7.92
N GLY A 27 13.59 -24.85 7.52
CA GLY A 27 13.84 -23.50 7.01
C GLY A 27 13.08 -23.17 5.71
N ARG A 28 12.87 -24.16 4.83
CA ARG A 28 12.05 -23.98 3.61
C ARG A 28 10.56 -23.80 3.89
N LEU A 29 10.04 -24.47 4.92
CA LEU A 29 8.64 -24.33 5.34
C LEU A 29 8.39 -23.00 6.06
N ALA A 30 9.31 -22.60 6.95
CA ALA A 30 9.22 -21.35 7.71
C ALA A 30 9.24 -20.09 6.83
N GLY A 31 10.09 -20.05 5.80
CA GLY A 31 10.16 -18.90 4.88
C GLY A 31 8.88 -18.63 4.07
N SER A 32 7.90 -19.55 4.10
CA SER A 32 6.57 -19.33 3.51
C SER A 32 5.60 -18.63 4.48
N ALA A 33 5.76 -18.83 5.78
CA ALA A 33 4.93 -18.24 6.82
C ALA A 33 5.23 -16.74 6.98
N ASP A 34 6.51 -16.37 7.10
CA ASP A 34 6.94 -14.97 7.23
C ASP A 34 6.51 -14.13 6.01
N ARG A 35 6.55 -14.72 4.81
CA ARG A 35 6.12 -14.05 3.57
C ARG A 35 4.61 -13.85 3.54
N ARG A 36 3.83 -14.81 4.04
CA ARG A 36 2.37 -14.68 4.16
C ARG A 36 1.98 -13.63 5.18
N GLU A 37 2.60 -13.65 6.35
CA GLU A 37 2.34 -12.67 7.41
C GLU A 37 2.68 -11.23 6.96
N SER A 38 3.81 -11.05 6.27
CA SER A 38 4.18 -9.77 5.68
C SER A 38 3.17 -9.31 4.62
N TYR A 39 2.71 -10.21 3.75
CA TYR A 39 1.68 -9.92 2.74
C TYR A 39 0.33 -9.57 3.38
N GLU A 40 -0.08 -10.27 4.43
CA GLU A 40 -1.32 -10.02 5.17
C GLU A 40 -1.29 -8.64 5.84
N ARG A 41 -0.21 -8.30 6.54
CA ARG A 41 -0.03 -6.96 7.13
C ARG A 41 0.00 -5.85 6.08
N HIS A 42 0.67 -6.09 4.96
CA HIS A 42 0.68 -5.16 3.82
C HIS A 42 -0.72 -4.98 3.22
N ARG A 43 -1.51 -6.05 3.14
CA ARG A 43 -2.89 -6.02 2.64
C ARG A 43 -3.84 -5.32 3.61
N GLU A 44 -3.71 -5.56 4.90
CA GLU A 44 -4.49 -4.90 5.96
C GLU A 44 -4.23 -3.39 5.98
N ALA A 45 -2.97 -2.97 5.80
CA ALA A 45 -2.61 -1.57 5.69
C ALA A 45 -3.19 -0.87 4.44
N GLN A 46 -3.41 -1.61 3.35
CA GLN A 46 -3.99 -1.09 2.11
C GLN A 46 -5.53 -1.06 2.12
N GLY A 47 -6.17 -1.86 2.98
CA GLY A 47 -7.62 -2.10 2.96
C GLY A 47 -8.45 -1.08 3.73
N ARG A 48 -8.02 0.18 3.85
CA ARG A 48 -8.86 1.22 4.49
C ARG A 48 -9.85 1.75 3.46
N GLU A 49 -11.13 1.82 3.85
CA GLU A 49 -12.15 2.48 3.03
C GLU A 49 -11.82 3.98 2.91
N PRO A 50 -12.05 4.59 1.74
CA PRO A 50 -11.94 6.05 1.60
C PRO A 50 -12.81 6.78 2.63
N PRO A 51 -12.38 7.95 3.12
CA PRO A 51 -13.15 8.75 4.08
C PRO A 51 -14.31 9.53 3.41
N VAL A 52 -14.60 9.26 2.14
CA VAL A 52 -15.64 9.92 1.33
C VAL A 52 -16.34 8.90 0.45
N ASP A 53 -17.58 9.18 0.07
CA ASP A 53 -18.41 8.41 -0.84
C ASP A 53 -18.58 9.13 -2.20
N LEU A 54 -19.08 8.39 -3.20
CA LEU A 54 -19.42 8.98 -4.50
C LEU A 54 -20.60 9.95 -4.36
N GLY A 55 -20.46 11.15 -4.90
CA GLY A 55 -21.46 12.22 -4.83
C GLY A 55 -21.35 13.10 -3.57
N ASP A 56 -20.44 12.80 -2.66
CA ASP A 56 -20.19 13.65 -1.49
C ASP A 56 -19.70 15.02 -1.92
N VAL A 57 -20.18 16.03 -1.18
CA VAL A 57 -19.79 17.43 -1.38
C VAL A 57 -18.94 17.87 -0.21
N GLU A 58 -17.66 18.14 -0.48
CA GLU A 58 -16.66 18.45 0.53
C GLU A 58 -16.09 19.86 0.35
N ARG A 59 -15.70 20.48 1.46
CA ARG A 59 -14.96 21.75 1.45
C ARG A 59 -13.51 21.49 1.74
N VAL A 60 -12.66 21.78 0.76
CA VAL A 60 -11.23 21.48 0.83
C VAL A 60 -10.41 22.71 0.46
N ALA A 61 -9.20 22.78 1.02
CA ALA A 61 -8.20 23.75 0.56
C ALA A 61 -7.41 23.16 -0.62
N VAL A 62 -7.11 24.00 -1.60
CA VAL A 62 -6.18 23.65 -2.67
C VAL A 62 -4.77 23.56 -2.08
N GLU A 63 -4.13 22.39 -2.12
CA GLU A 63 -2.75 22.22 -1.63
C GLU A 63 -1.72 22.48 -2.72
N GLU A 64 -1.97 22.02 -3.94
CA GLU A 64 -1.09 22.21 -5.09
C GLU A 64 -1.87 22.11 -6.41
N PHE A 65 -1.23 22.51 -7.51
CA PHE A 65 -1.74 22.28 -8.86
C PHE A 65 -0.82 21.33 -9.61
N THR A 66 -1.43 20.40 -10.33
CA THR A 66 -0.75 19.45 -11.20
C THR A 66 -1.38 19.47 -12.60
N GLU A 67 -0.72 18.85 -13.56
CA GLU A 67 -1.20 18.70 -14.93
C GLU A 67 -1.47 17.22 -15.19
N HIS A 68 -2.72 16.89 -15.53
CA HIS A 68 -3.08 15.56 -15.95
C HIS A 68 -2.40 15.24 -17.28
N HIS A 69 -2.16 13.96 -17.61
CA HIS A 69 -1.53 13.60 -18.88
C HIS A 69 -2.31 14.08 -20.13
N SER A 70 -3.57 14.49 -19.97
CA SER A 70 -4.38 15.17 -20.99
C SER A 70 -3.96 16.63 -21.25
N GLY A 71 -3.10 17.22 -20.42
CA GLY A 71 -2.78 18.65 -20.40
C GLY A 71 -3.75 19.50 -19.58
N GLU A 72 -4.71 18.87 -18.90
CA GLU A 72 -5.69 19.57 -18.07
C GLU A 72 -5.12 19.85 -16.68
N ARG A 73 -5.26 21.10 -16.23
CA ARG A 73 -4.86 21.51 -14.88
C ARG A 73 -5.82 20.90 -13.85
N GLN A 74 -5.25 20.24 -12.86
CA GLN A 74 -5.95 19.71 -11.69
C GLN A 74 -5.44 20.36 -10.42
N ALA A 75 -6.28 20.45 -9.41
CA ALA A 75 -5.90 20.82 -8.05
C ALA A 75 -5.79 19.54 -7.24
N VAL A 76 -4.83 19.48 -6.34
CA VAL A 76 -4.70 18.40 -5.38
C VAL A 76 -5.18 18.93 -4.04
N ALA A 77 -6.09 18.19 -3.43
CA ALA A 77 -6.63 18.47 -2.11
C ALA A 77 -6.63 17.19 -1.27
N LYS A 78 -6.87 17.33 0.03
CA LYS A 78 -6.97 16.19 0.94
C LYS A 78 -8.21 16.26 1.82
N VAL A 79 -8.90 15.14 1.94
CA VAL A 79 -9.95 14.90 2.94
C VAL A 79 -9.40 13.88 3.93
N GLU A 80 -9.14 14.29 5.17
CA GLU A 80 -8.53 13.41 6.21
C GLU A 80 -7.23 12.70 5.77
N GLY A 81 -6.45 13.35 4.88
CA GLY A 81 -5.21 12.79 4.32
C GLY A 81 -5.41 11.92 3.07
N PHE A 82 -6.66 11.66 2.66
CA PHE A 82 -7.01 11.01 1.40
C PHE A 82 -6.93 12.00 0.24
N VAL A 83 -6.16 11.65 -0.78
CA VAL A 83 -5.87 12.55 -1.91
C VAL A 83 -7.06 12.63 -2.85
N VAL A 84 -7.46 13.85 -3.20
CA VAL A 84 -8.52 14.14 -4.16
C VAL A 84 -7.99 15.05 -5.26
N PHE A 85 -8.12 14.62 -6.51
CA PHE A 85 -7.80 15.39 -7.71
C PHE A 85 -9.04 16.13 -8.18
N VAL A 86 -8.99 17.45 -8.22
CA VAL A 86 -10.13 18.30 -8.58
C VAL A 86 -9.96 18.83 -9.99
N GLU A 87 -10.97 18.60 -10.83
CA GLU A 87 -11.04 19.00 -12.22
C GLU A 87 -12.03 20.18 -12.43
N ASP A 88 -12.15 20.65 -13.67
CA ASP A 88 -13.04 21.75 -14.08
C ASP A 88 -12.77 23.08 -13.33
N LEU A 89 -11.49 23.36 -13.05
CA LEU A 89 -11.09 24.50 -12.24
C LEU A 89 -11.10 25.84 -13.01
N PRO A 90 -11.58 26.93 -12.39
CA PRO A 90 -11.35 28.27 -12.90
C PRO A 90 -9.86 28.66 -12.79
N ARG A 91 -9.41 29.54 -13.69
CA ARG A 91 -7.98 29.87 -13.84
C ARG A 91 -7.41 30.76 -12.73
N ASP A 92 -8.27 31.42 -11.98
CA ASP A 92 -7.93 32.40 -10.95
C ASP A 92 -7.89 31.80 -9.54
N LEU A 93 -7.89 30.47 -9.40
CA LEU A 93 -7.63 29.80 -8.12
C LEU A 93 -6.15 29.74 -7.80
N GLU A 94 -5.84 29.98 -6.53
CA GLU A 94 -4.51 29.92 -5.93
C GLU A 94 -4.41 28.79 -4.91
N VAL A 95 -3.18 28.45 -4.53
CA VAL A 95 -2.92 27.51 -3.43
C VAL A 95 -3.41 28.13 -2.12
N GLY A 96 -4.14 27.36 -1.34
CA GLY A 96 -4.76 27.80 -0.08
C GLY A 96 -6.22 28.24 -0.22
N ASP A 97 -6.73 28.44 -1.44
CA ASP A 97 -8.14 28.73 -1.66
C ASP A 97 -9.01 27.56 -1.18
N VAL A 98 -10.13 27.88 -0.52
CA VAL A 98 -11.11 26.89 -0.08
C VAL A 98 -12.21 26.78 -1.13
N ILE A 99 -12.41 25.57 -1.63
CA ILE A 99 -13.34 25.25 -2.70
C ILE A 99 -14.30 24.15 -2.26
N GLU A 100 -15.51 24.19 -2.81
CA GLU A 100 -16.48 23.11 -2.71
C GLU A 100 -16.28 22.16 -3.89
N ILE A 101 -16.21 20.86 -3.60
CA ILE A 101 -15.95 19.81 -4.58
C ILE A 101 -16.97 18.69 -4.45
N GLU A 102 -17.27 18.00 -5.55
CA GLU A 102 -18.12 16.81 -5.56
C GLU A 102 -17.31 15.58 -6.01
N ILE A 103 -17.33 14.51 -5.21
CA ILE A 103 -16.61 13.27 -5.53
C ILE A 103 -17.29 12.54 -6.69
N LEU A 104 -16.56 12.31 -7.78
CA LEU A 104 -17.10 11.69 -9.00
C LEU A 104 -16.71 10.23 -9.17
N SER A 105 -15.47 9.89 -8.83
CA SER A 105 -14.95 8.53 -9.00
C SER A 105 -13.74 8.25 -8.11
N PHE A 106 -13.44 6.97 -7.94
CA PHE A 106 -12.24 6.51 -7.26
C PHE A 106 -11.23 5.94 -8.26
N ASN A 107 -9.95 6.07 -7.94
CA ASN A 107 -8.89 5.42 -8.69
C ASN A 107 -8.95 3.88 -8.51
N ARG A 108 -8.13 3.17 -9.29
CA ARG A 108 -7.96 1.73 -9.09
C ARG A 108 -7.29 1.48 -7.74
N GLY A 109 -8.02 0.86 -6.81
CA GLY A 109 -7.53 0.54 -5.48
C GLY A 109 -8.04 1.50 -4.39
N HIS A 110 -8.87 2.49 -4.74
CA HIS A 110 -9.51 3.39 -3.77
C HIS A 110 -8.50 4.10 -2.86
N THR A 111 -7.35 4.53 -3.40
CA THR A 111 -6.32 5.28 -2.67
C THR A 111 -6.34 6.78 -2.98
N SER A 112 -7.13 7.19 -3.97
CA SER A 112 -7.44 8.59 -4.28
C SER A 112 -8.79 8.68 -5.00
N ALA A 113 -9.35 9.89 -5.05
CA ALA A 113 -10.56 10.19 -5.82
C ALA A 113 -10.34 11.29 -6.84
N THR A 114 -11.24 11.35 -7.83
CA THR A 114 -11.43 12.49 -8.72
C THR A 114 -12.71 13.20 -8.33
N ALA A 115 -12.67 14.53 -8.29
CA ALA A 115 -13.78 15.39 -7.95
C ALA A 115 -13.94 16.53 -8.96
N ARG A 116 -15.13 17.11 -9.02
CA ARG A 116 -15.40 18.34 -9.79
C ARG A 116 -15.53 19.53 -8.87
N TYR A 117 -14.96 20.66 -9.30
CA TYR A 117 -15.20 21.95 -8.68
C TYR A 117 -16.68 22.38 -8.77
N ARG A 118 -17.29 22.72 -7.63
CA ARG A 118 -18.67 23.25 -7.53
C ARG A 118 -18.72 24.76 -7.28
N GLY A 119 -17.73 25.31 -6.57
CA GLY A 119 -17.73 26.73 -6.22
C GLY A 119 -16.64 27.09 -5.22
N ARG A 120 -16.53 28.38 -4.89
CA ARG A 120 -15.75 28.84 -3.74
C ARG A 120 -16.62 28.75 -2.47
N ALA A 121 -16.00 28.40 -1.36
CA ALA A 121 -16.66 28.34 -0.05
C ALA A 121 -16.68 29.70 0.66
#